data_AF-A0A914WH77-F1
#
_entry.id   AF-A0A914WH77-F1
#
_cell.length_a   1.000
_cell.length_b   1.000
_cell.length_c   1.000
_cell.angle_alpha   90.00
_cell.angle_beta   90.00
_cell.angle_gamma   90.00
#
_symmetry.space_group_name_H-M   'P 1'
#
loop_
_entity.id
_entity.type
_entity.pdbx_description
1 polymer ?
#
loop_
_entity_poly.entity_id
_entity_poly.type
_entity_poly.pdbx_seq_one_letter_code
_entity_poly.pdbx_strand_id
1 'polypeptide(L)'
;QELNPSFYLTLCRQLLFELAETSNEMVSLKLDALEESRQELPTEHQAAKINMLADQGIAYFERFLRSFDRPDGTVPDKYPSDAVRPIVLAHFYIGRLQGKKMTADPREKLVNLAYALEHYRWIVKYCEVTDPLCQESVKDELDACRDMANLLPLKMARVQELIKT
;
A
#
# COMPACT_ATOMS: atom_id res chain seq x y z
N GLN A 1 19.82 32.75 -6.36
CA GLN A 1 20.11 31.30 -6.28
C GLN A 1 18.86 30.59 -6.76
N GLU A 2 18.89 30.02 -7.97
CA GLU A 2 17.78 29.23 -8.50
C GLU A 2 17.85 27.82 -7.89
N LEU A 3 16.74 27.36 -7.29
CA LEU A 3 16.64 25.99 -6.79
C LEU A 3 16.78 25.00 -7.96
N ASN A 4 17.65 23.99 -7.82
CA ASN A 4 17.73 22.90 -8.80
C ASN A 4 16.40 22.11 -8.78
N PRO A 5 15.63 22.08 -9.89
CA PRO A 5 14.33 21.41 -9.95
C PRO A 5 14.39 19.92 -9.56
N SER A 6 15.51 19.26 -9.86
CA SER A 6 15.70 17.83 -9.52
C SER A 6 15.90 17.62 -8.03
N PHE A 7 16.59 18.55 -7.35
CA PHE A 7 16.78 18.47 -5.90
C PHE A 7 15.44 18.64 -5.15
N TYR A 8 14.61 19.58 -5.61
CA TYR A 8 13.28 19.78 -5.04
C TYR A 8 12.39 18.54 -5.22
N LEU A 9 12.41 17.91 -6.40
CA LEU A 9 11.64 16.70 -6.67
C LEU A 9 12.06 15.53 -5.77
N THR A 10 13.36 15.32 -5.56
CA THR A 10 13.87 14.29 -4.64
C THR A 10 13.43 14.55 -3.21
N LEU A 11 13.51 15.80 -2.74
CA LEU A 11 13.04 16.17 -1.41
C LEU A 11 11.52 15.94 -1.27
N CYS A 12 10.73 16.33 -2.27
CA CYS A 12 9.29 16.08 -2.28
C CYS A 12 8.97 14.57 -2.21
N ARG A 13 9.71 13.73 -2.93
CA ARG A 13 9.57 12.27 -2.87
C ARG A 13 9.83 11.74 -1.45
N GLN A 14 10.92 12.18 -0.83
CA GLN A 14 11.24 11.78 0.53
C GLN A 14 10.14 12.19 1.51
N LEU A 15 9.68 13.45 1.46
CA LEU A 15 8.62 13.95 2.33
C LEU A 15 7.30 13.18 2.13
N LEU A 16 6.93 12.87 0.89
CA LEU A 16 5.74 12.07 0.59
C LEU A 16 5.84 10.67 1.20
N PHE A 17 7.01 10.03 1.10
CA PHE A 17 7.23 8.71 1.67
C PHE A 17 7.15 8.74 3.20
N GLU A 18 7.83 9.68 3.85
CA GLU A 18 7.81 9.85 5.31
C GLU A 18 6.40 10.14 5.86
N LEU A 19 5.62 10.99 5.17
CA LEU A 19 4.21 11.25 5.52
C LEU A 19 3.34 9.99 5.42
N ALA A 20 3.59 9.17 4.40
CA ALA A 20 2.89 7.92 4.19
C ALA A 20 3.22 6.89 5.28
N GLU A 21 4.50 6.74 5.63
CA GLU A 21 4.96 5.87 6.71
C GLU A 21 4.40 6.30 8.07
N THR A 22 4.44 7.61 8.37
CA THR A 22 3.85 8.17 9.60
C THR A 22 2.36 7.84 9.67
N SER A 23 1.64 7.92 8.56
CA SER A 23 0.22 7.56 8.49
C SER A 23 -0.01 6.06 8.74
N ASN A 24 0.82 5.20 8.16
CA ASN A 24 0.76 3.75 8.39
C ASN A 24 1.10 3.35 9.85
N GLU A 25 2.04 4.04 10.48
CA GLU A 25 2.35 3.87 11.90
C GLU A 25 1.17 4.30 12.77
N MET A 26 0.57 5.46 12.48
CA MET A 26 -0.65 5.90 13.18
C MET A 26 -1.81 4.90 13.05
N VAL A 27 -2.01 4.28 11.88
CA VAL A 27 -3.00 3.21 11.71
C VAL A 27 -2.68 2.03 12.63
N SER A 28 -1.42 1.60 12.67
CA SER A 28 -0.98 0.44 13.46
C SER A 28 -1.20 0.70 14.95
N LEU A 29 -0.76 1.87 15.46
CA LEU A 29 -1.00 2.29 16.85
C LEU A 29 -2.49 2.34 17.21
N LYS A 30 -3.37 2.72 16.28
CA LYS A 30 -4.81 2.74 16.52
C LYS A 30 -5.41 1.33 16.56
N LEU A 31 -4.91 0.41 15.76
CA LEU A 31 -5.32 -0.99 15.80
C LEU A 31 -4.84 -1.66 17.09
N ASP A 32 -3.58 -1.45 17.48
CA ASP A 32 -3.02 -1.99 18.73
C ASP A 32 -3.81 -1.50 19.95
N ALA A 33 -4.14 -0.20 19.99
CA ALA A 33 -4.97 0.36 21.06
C ALA A 33 -6.40 -0.21 21.10
N LEU A 34 -6.97 -0.61 19.95
CA LEU A 34 -8.26 -1.30 19.91
C LEU A 34 -8.14 -2.71 20.49
N GLU A 35 -7.10 -3.46 20.12
CA GLU A 35 -6.85 -4.80 20.64
C GLU A 35 -6.64 -4.77 22.17
N GLU A 36 -5.88 -3.81 22.68
CA GLU A 36 -5.63 -3.63 24.12
C GLU A 36 -6.88 -3.24 24.90
N SER A 37 -7.79 -2.47 24.29
CA SER A 37 -9.00 -2.01 24.97
C SER A 37 -9.98 -3.15 25.29
N ARG A 38 -9.78 -4.35 24.73
CA ARG A 38 -10.66 -5.53 24.86
C ARG A 38 -12.12 -5.24 24.51
N GLN A 39 -12.38 -4.19 23.72
CA GLN A 39 -13.69 -3.92 23.17
C GLN A 39 -14.03 -5.01 22.14
N GLU A 40 -15.23 -5.59 22.21
CA GLU A 40 -15.66 -6.63 21.26
C GLU A 40 -15.73 -6.10 19.82
N LEU A 41 -16.15 -4.83 19.67
CA LEU A 41 -16.27 -4.17 18.38
C LEU A 41 -15.80 -2.71 18.48
N PRO A 42 -15.09 -2.19 17.46
CA PRO A 42 -14.74 -0.79 17.39
C PRO A 42 -16.00 0.08 17.24
N THR A 43 -16.00 1.25 17.86
CA THR A 43 -16.99 2.29 17.58
C THR A 43 -16.84 2.80 16.15
N GLU A 44 -17.92 3.32 15.59
CA GLU A 44 -17.93 3.94 14.25
C GLU A 44 -16.86 5.04 14.13
N HIS A 45 -16.69 5.86 15.18
CA HIS A 45 -15.67 6.91 15.21
C HIS A 45 -14.24 6.35 15.17
N GLN A 46 -13.96 5.25 15.88
CA GLN A 46 -12.63 4.59 15.83
C GLN A 46 -12.36 4.01 14.45
N ALA A 47 -13.34 3.29 13.88
CA ALA A 47 -13.22 2.71 12.53
C ALA A 47 -13.03 3.78 11.46
N ALA A 48 -13.82 4.86 11.51
CA ALA A 48 -13.69 6.00 10.59
C ALA A 48 -12.32 6.67 10.69
N LYS A 49 -11.78 6.82 11.91
CA LYS A 49 -10.44 7.40 12.10
C LYS A 49 -9.35 6.53 11.50
N ILE A 50 -9.43 5.20 11.68
CA ILE A 50 -8.48 4.24 11.09
C ILE A 50 -8.54 4.30 9.57
N ASN A 51 -9.72 4.27 8.99
CA ASN A 51 -9.90 4.34 7.54
C ASN A 51 -9.37 5.66 6.97
N MET A 52 -9.67 6.80 7.63
CA MET A 52 -9.16 8.11 7.22
C MET A 52 -7.63 8.15 7.20
N LEU A 53 -6.97 7.58 8.22
CA LEU A 53 -5.51 7.51 8.28
C LEU A 53 -4.94 6.57 7.20
N ALA A 54 -5.61 5.44 6.95
CA ALA A 54 -5.22 4.51 5.90
C ALA A 54 -5.32 5.16 4.52
N ASP A 55 -6.43 5.84 4.23
CA ASP A 55 -6.65 6.55 2.96
C ASP A 55 -5.64 7.69 2.77
N GLN A 56 -5.27 8.40 3.84
CA GLN A 56 -4.20 9.40 3.80
C GLN A 56 -2.83 8.78 3.45
N GLY A 57 -2.46 7.69 4.12
CA GLY A 57 -1.22 6.97 3.83
C GLY A 57 -1.16 6.46 2.39
N ILE A 58 -2.25 5.86 1.90
CA ILE A 58 -2.39 5.40 0.52
C ILE A 58 -2.22 6.58 -0.45
N ALA A 59 -2.91 7.70 -0.22
CA ALA A 59 -2.82 8.86 -1.09
C ALA A 59 -1.39 9.44 -1.16
N TYR A 60 -0.63 9.43 -0.05
CA TYR A 60 0.76 9.86 -0.06
C TYR A 60 1.68 8.88 -0.80
N PHE A 61 1.53 7.57 -0.60
CA PHE A 61 2.27 6.57 -1.39
C PHE A 61 1.95 6.65 -2.88
N GLU A 62 0.69 6.84 -3.27
CA GLU A 62 0.31 7.00 -4.67
C GLU A 62 0.90 8.26 -5.29
N ARG A 63 0.92 9.39 -4.57
CA ARG A 63 1.61 10.61 -5.02
C ARG A 63 3.11 10.41 -5.16
N PHE A 64 3.72 9.68 -4.22
CA PHE A 64 5.11 9.29 -4.31
C PHE A 64 5.38 8.47 -5.58
N LEU A 65 4.58 7.44 -5.86
CA LEU A 65 4.71 6.61 -7.07
C LEU A 65 4.56 7.44 -8.35
N ARG A 66 3.52 8.28 -8.43
CA ARG A 66 3.25 9.17 -9.58
C ARG A 66 4.36 10.18 -9.83
N SER A 67 5.14 10.54 -8.80
CA SER A 67 6.28 11.44 -8.98
C SER A 67 7.40 10.84 -9.86
N PHE A 68 7.37 9.53 -10.12
CA PHE A 68 8.28 8.83 -11.03
C PHE A 68 7.71 8.62 -12.43
N ASP A 69 6.45 9.01 -12.67
CA ASP A 69 5.86 8.94 -14.00
C ASP A 69 6.66 9.82 -14.98
N ARG A 70 6.70 9.39 -16.24
CA ARG A 70 7.32 10.16 -17.31
C ARG A 70 6.52 11.45 -17.57
N PRO A 71 7.10 12.47 -18.23
CA PRO A 71 6.39 13.72 -18.52
C PRO A 71 5.11 13.56 -19.36
N ASP A 72 4.99 12.45 -20.09
CA ASP A 72 3.79 12.08 -20.86
C ASP A 72 2.72 11.35 -20.02
N GLY A 73 2.96 11.18 -18.71
CA GLY A 73 2.08 10.49 -17.77
C GLY A 73 2.20 8.96 -17.78
N THR A 74 3.17 8.40 -18.52
CA THR A 74 3.37 6.95 -18.55
C THR A 74 4.25 6.45 -17.41
N VAL A 75 3.90 5.29 -16.86
CA VAL A 75 4.70 4.62 -15.83
C VAL A 75 5.96 4.05 -16.48
N PRO A 76 7.17 4.31 -15.96
CA PRO A 76 8.39 3.75 -16.53
C PRO A 76 8.46 2.23 -16.31
N ASP A 77 8.99 1.51 -17.29
CA ASP A 77 9.17 0.05 -17.19
C ASP A 77 10.18 -0.33 -16.11
N LYS A 78 11.22 0.49 -15.92
CA LYS A 78 12.27 0.30 -14.92
C LYS A 78 12.55 1.59 -14.18
N TYR A 79 12.70 1.50 -12.86
CA TYR A 79 13.03 2.63 -12.01
C TYR A 79 14.54 2.76 -11.77
N PRO A 80 15.02 3.95 -11.39
CA PRO A 80 16.39 4.14 -10.89
C PRO A 80 16.69 3.19 -9.74
N SER A 81 17.90 2.61 -9.70
CA SER A 81 18.27 1.56 -8.74
C SER A 81 18.13 1.98 -7.27
N ASP A 82 18.39 3.24 -6.97
CA ASP A 82 18.23 3.86 -5.65
C ASP A 82 16.75 4.07 -5.26
N ALA A 83 15.84 4.12 -6.23
CA ALA A 83 14.41 4.27 -6.03
C ALA A 83 13.64 2.94 -6.03
N VAL A 84 14.24 1.83 -6.47
CA VAL A 84 13.53 0.54 -6.59
C VAL A 84 12.96 0.07 -5.24
N ARG A 85 13.79 0.03 -4.18
CA ARG A 85 13.34 -0.39 -2.85
C ARG A 85 12.15 0.44 -2.34
N PRO A 86 12.22 1.78 -2.26
CA PRO A 86 11.10 2.56 -1.76
C PRO A 86 9.86 2.45 -2.65
N ILE A 87 9.99 2.25 -3.96
CA ILE A 87 8.85 1.99 -4.84
C ILE A 87 8.17 0.66 -4.52
N VAL A 88 8.94 -0.42 -4.36
CA VAL A 88 8.39 -1.72 -3.96
C VAL A 88 7.70 -1.62 -2.60
N LEU A 89 8.32 -0.94 -1.63
CA LEU A 89 7.74 -0.72 -0.30
C LEU A 89 6.44 0.10 -0.37
N ALA A 90 6.38 1.15 -1.20
CA ALA A 90 5.16 1.93 -1.38
C ALA A 90 3.99 1.06 -1.89
N HIS A 91 4.22 0.21 -2.91
CA HIS A 91 3.20 -0.75 -3.34
C HIS A 91 2.81 -1.72 -2.21
N PHE A 92 3.79 -2.21 -1.45
CA PHE A 92 3.55 -3.17 -0.37
C PHE A 92 2.69 -2.57 0.73
N TYR A 93 3.01 -1.34 1.15
CA TYR A 93 2.27 -0.62 2.17
C TYR A 93 0.88 -0.19 1.71
N ILE A 94 0.69 0.19 0.44
CA ILE A 94 -0.66 0.43 -0.10
C ILE A 94 -1.51 -0.85 0.05
N GLY A 95 -1.00 -2.00 -0.38
CA GLY A 95 -1.71 -3.27 -0.24
C GLY A 95 -2.04 -3.61 1.22
N ARG A 96 -1.11 -3.37 2.15
CA ARG A 96 -1.33 -3.58 3.59
C ARG A 96 -2.38 -2.64 4.16
N LEU A 97 -2.32 -1.35 3.82
CA LEU A 97 -3.27 -0.35 4.32
C LEU A 97 -4.69 -0.65 3.85
N GLN A 98 -4.87 -1.08 2.60
CA GLN A 98 -6.15 -1.54 2.09
C GLN A 98 -6.70 -2.73 2.88
N GLY A 99 -5.85 -3.69 3.23
CA GLY A 99 -6.21 -4.83 4.08
C GLY A 99 -6.55 -4.44 5.53
N LYS A 100 -6.07 -3.29 6.02
CA LYS A 100 -6.33 -2.77 7.36
C LYS A 100 -7.61 -1.92 7.44
N LYS A 101 -8.24 -1.55 6.32
CA LYS A 101 -9.48 -0.76 6.32
C LYS A 101 -10.62 -1.54 7.00
N MET A 102 -11.27 -0.90 7.97
CA MET A 102 -12.42 -1.43 8.70
C MET A 102 -13.68 -1.18 7.87
N THR A 103 -14.20 -2.21 7.23
CA THR A 103 -15.39 -2.11 6.35
C THR A 103 -16.47 -3.09 6.83
N ALA A 104 -17.68 -2.57 7.02
CA ALA A 104 -18.85 -3.39 7.33
C ALA A 104 -19.53 -3.92 6.07
N ASP A 105 -19.46 -3.17 4.96
CA ASP A 105 -20.02 -3.58 3.67
C ASP A 105 -19.10 -4.62 2.99
N PRO A 106 -19.59 -5.86 2.74
CA PRO A 106 -18.84 -6.87 2.02
C PRO A 106 -18.40 -6.44 0.61
N ARG A 107 -19.14 -5.54 -0.06
CA ARG A 107 -18.78 -5.02 -1.38
C ARG A 107 -17.57 -4.11 -1.32
N GLU A 108 -17.54 -3.19 -0.35
CA GLU A 108 -16.37 -2.33 -0.12
C GLU A 108 -15.15 -3.17 0.26
N LYS A 109 -15.33 -4.19 1.12
CA LYS A 109 -14.28 -5.14 1.47
C LYS A 109 -13.70 -5.84 0.23
N LEU A 110 -14.56 -6.26 -0.71
CA LEU A 110 -14.12 -6.90 -1.95
C LEU A 110 -13.29 -5.95 -2.82
N VAL A 111 -13.70 -4.66 -2.91
CA VAL A 111 -12.94 -3.64 -3.64
C VAL A 111 -11.56 -3.41 -3.01
N ASN A 112 -11.47 -3.27 -1.69
CA ASN A 112 -10.19 -3.09 -1.00
C ASN A 112 -9.26 -4.30 -1.19
N LEU A 113 -9.79 -5.53 -1.13
CA LEU A 113 -9.02 -6.75 -1.37
C LEU A 113 -8.53 -6.85 -2.82
N ALA A 114 -9.36 -6.46 -3.80
CA ALA A 114 -8.98 -6.45 -5.20
C ALA A 114 -7.83 -5.47 -5.45
N TYR A 115 -7.93 -4.26 -4.90
CA TYR A 115 -6.89 -3.25 -5.03
C TYR A 115 -5.58 -3.69 -4.34
N ALA A 116 -5.65 -4.27 -3.14
CA ALA A 116 -4.48 -4.85 -2.48
C ALA A 116 -3.80 -5.94 -3.34
N LEU A 117 -4.60 -6.81 -3.96
CA LEU A 117 -4.11 -7.88 -4.83
C LEU A 117 -3.38 -7.34 -6.06
N GLU A 118 -3.86 -6.25 -6.66
CA GLU A 118 -3.18 -5.59 -7.79
C GLU A 118 -1.78 -5.14 -7.40
N HIS A 119 -1.62 -4.49 -6.23
CA HIS A 119 -0.32 -4.06 -5.74
C HIS A 119 0.63 -5.23 -5.44
N TYR A 120 0.15 -6.30 -4.80
CA TYR A 120 1.00 -7.47 -4.52
C TYR A 120 1.43 -8.20 -5.80
N ARG A 121 0.52 -8.35 -6.77
CA ARG A 121 0.86 -8.92 -8.09
C ARG A 121 1.84 -8.05 -8.86
N TRP A 122 1.71 -6.73 -8.74
CA TRP A 122 2.65 -5.79 -9.34
C TRP A 122 4.06 -6.02 -8.79
N ILE A 123 4.22 -6.15 -7.47
CA ILE A 123 5.52 -6.41 -6.82
C ILE A 123 6.12 -7.73 -7.31
N VAL A 124 5.34 -8.81 -7.29
CA VAL A 124 5.81 -10.13 -7.76
C VAL A 124 6.29 -10.03 -9.21
N LYS A 125 5.48 -9.43 -10.10
CA LYS A 125 5.85 -9.25 -11.50
C LYS A 125 7.11 -8.39 -11.65
N TYR A 126 7.19 -7.26 -10.94
CA TYR A 126 8.32 -6.35 -11.06
C TYR A 126 9.62 -7.02 -10.59
N CYS A 127 9.62 -7.63 -9.41
CA CYS A 127 10.80 -8.24 -8.82
C CYS A 127 11.22 -9.55 -9.50
N GLU A 128 10.30 -10.31 -10.12
CA GLU A 128 10.65 -11.60 -10.75
C GLU A 128 10.92 -11.51 -12.25
N VAL A 129 10.28 -10.56 -12.93
CA VAL A 129 10.33 -10.45 -14.39
C VAL A 129 11.06 -9.20 -14.84
N THR A 130 10.75 -8.04 -14.25
CA THR A 130 11.22 -6.75 -14.75
C THR A 130 12.61 -6.38 -14.23
N ASP A 131 12.86 -6.56 -12.93
CA ASP A 131 14.14 -6.25 -12.30
C ASP A 131 14.55 -7.28 -11.22
N PRO A 132 14.97 -8.50 -11.64
CA PRO A 132 15.36 -9.58 -10.71
C PRO A 132 16.46 -9.24 -9.70
N LEU A 133 17.26 -8.22 -9.99
CA LEU A 133 18.37 -7.80 -9.13
C LEU A 133 17.88 -7.18 -7.81
N CYS A 134 16.62 -6.71 -7.74
CA CYS A 134 16.11 -6.09 -6.53
C CYS A 134 15.67 -7.11 -5.45
N GLN A 135 15.50 -8.39 -5.81
CA GLN A 135 14.91 -9.41 -4.94
C GLN A 135 15.63 -9.56 -3.60
N GLU A 136 16.97 -9.50 -3.59
CA GLU A 136 17.73 -9.62 -2.34
C GLU A 136 17.41 -8.50 -1.37
N SER A 137 17.18 -7.29 -1.87
CA SER A 137 16.87 -6.15 -1.01
C SER A 137 15.47 -6.29 -0.42
N VAL A 138 14.46 -6.71 -1.18
CA VAL A 138 13.04 -6.73 -0.78
C VAL A 138 12.50 -8.14 -0.51
N LYS A 139 13.37 -9.05 -0.08
CA LYS A 139 13.04 -10.48 0.00
C LYS A 139 11.82 -10.75 0.88
N ASP A 140 11.81 -10.18 2.09
CA ASP A 140 10.75 -10.43 3.06
C ASP A 140 9.40 -9.91 2.56
N GLU A 141 9.40 -8.72 1.94
CA GLU A 141 8.19 -8.15 1.35
C GLU A 141 7.73 -8.94 0.12
N LEU A 142 8.66 -9.41 -0.72
CA LEU A 142 8.37 -10.22 -1.90
C LEU A 142 7.74 -11.56 -1.52
N ASP A 143 8.30 -12.25 -0.52
CA ASP A 143 7.77 -13.51 -0.02
C ASP A 143 6.35 -13.33 0.55
N ALA A 144 6.13 -12.28 1.34
CA ALA A 144 4.79 -11.92 1.81
C ALA A 144 3.82 -11.60 0.64
N CYS A 145 4.29 -10.93 -0.41
CA CYS A 145 3.47 -10.63 -1.59
C CYS A 145 3.08 -11.89 -2.38
N ARG A 146 3.98 -12.88 -2.49
CA ARG A 146 3.69 -14.18 -3.13
C ARG A 146 2.57 -14.89 -2.39
N ASP A 147 2.65 -14.96 -1.07
CA ASP A 147 1.63 -15.58 -0.23
C ASP A 147 0.29 -14.86 -0.38
N MET A 148 0.31 -13.53 -0.32
CA MET A 148 -0.91 -12.72 -0.43
C MET A 148 -1.54 -12.78 -1.83
N ALA A 149 -0.74 -12.88 -2.90
CA ALA A 149 -1.24 -13.03 -4.26
C ALA A 149 -2.01 -14.34 -4.46
N ASN A 150 -1.68 -15.38 -3.69
CA ASN A 150 -2.38 -16.66 -3.67
C ASN A 150 -3.58 -16.67 -2.70
N LEU A 151 -3.43 -16.02 -1.53
CA LEU A 151 -4.43 -16.05 -0.46
C LEU A 151 -5.63 -15.11 -0.71
N LEU A 152 -5.38 -13.90 -1.24
CA LEU A 152 -6.44 -12.90 -1.42
C LEU A 152 -7.57 -13.36 -2.37
N PRO A 153 -7.30 -14.00 -3.53
CA PRO A 153 -8.36 -14.54 -4.37
C PRO A 153 -9.32 -15.48 -3.62
N LEU A 154 -8.78 -16.33 -2.74
CA LEU A 154 -9.58 -17.24 -1.91
C LEU A 154 -10.44 -16.48 -0.90
N LYS A 155 -9.87 -15.46 -0.25
CA LYS A 155 -10.62 -14.58 0.66
C LYS A 155 -11.73 -13.81 -0.07
N MET A 156 -11.44 -13.30 -1.28
CA MET A 156 -12.40 -12.59 -2.12
C MET A 156 -13.57 -13.49 -2.53
N ALA A 157 -13.32 -14.74 -2.92
CA ALA A 157 -14.37 -15.70 -3.26
C ALA A 157 -15.34 -15.92 -2.09
N ARG A 158 -14.82 -16.07 -0.86
CA ARG A 158 -15.65 -16.19 0.35
C ARG A 158 -16.50 -14.94 0.60
N VAL A 159 -15.93 -13.75 0.42
CA VAL A 159 -16.68 -12.48 0.57
C VAL A 159 -17.78 -12.37 -0.49
N GLN A 160 -17.53 -12.84 -1.72
CA GLN A 160 -18.55 -12.84 -2.78
C GLN A 160 -19.73 -13.76 -2.48
N GLU A 161 -19.52 -14.88 -1.79
CA GLU A 161 -20.61 -15.77 -1.35
C GLU A 161 -21.55 -15.06 -0.36
N LEU A 162 -20.99 -14.25 0.55
CA LEU A 162 -21.78 -13.44 1.50
C LEU A 162 -22.64 -12.37 0.83
N ILE A 163 -22.26 -11.88 -0.36
CA ILE A 163 -23.02 -10.86 -1.12
C ILE A 163 -24.22 -11.48 -1.87
N LYS A 164 -24.13 -12.77 -2.22
CA LYS A 164 -25.16 -13.50 -2.98
C LYS A 164 -26.31 -14.01 -2.09
N THR A 165 -26.10 -14.03 -0.78
CA THR A 165 -27.06 -14.47 0.23
C THR A 165 -27.89 -13.27 0.71
#